data_AF-A0A1B8FPQ6-F1
#
_entry.id   AF-A0A1B8FPQ6-F1
#
_cell.length_a   1.000
_cell.length_b   1.000
_cell.length_c   1.000
_cell.angle_alpha   90.00
_cell.angle_beta   90.00
_cell.angle_gamma   90.00
#
_symmetry.space_group_name_H-M   'P 1'
#
loop_
_entity.id
_entity.type
_entity.pdbx_description
1 polymer ?
#
loop_
_entity_poly.entity_id
_entity_poly.type
_entity_poly.pdbx_seq_one_letter_code
_entity_poly.pdbx_strand_id
1 'polypeptide(L)'
;MAPLTPTWSQPSHGTIQEVVINSAAFTSKSLSKITVAPYGVFAKIDFPPATPASEPTYATVQQGRDTHLNLNSDLILDIPTLSFLAGPRGLSPGDELTFFYPSTEWSMAQPFTCFCLSPACRGVINGAGSMSQKSLEGIYLNGYIRDMLAERWARENAKGVNGGLEGKAKVNGERGVTSRELSGEMGGDTVRV
;
A
#
# COMPACT_ATOMS: atom_id res chain seq x y z
N MET A 1 -5.64 -23.14 -2.85
CA MET A 1 -6.82 -22.50 -2.26
C MET A 1 -7.95 -22.59 -3.28
N ALA A 2 -9.17 -22.90 -2.88
CA ALA A 2 -10.29 -22.92 -3.82
C ALA A 2 -10.62 -21.47 -4.24
N PRO A 3 -10.88 -21.18 -5.52
CA PRO A 3 -11.35 -19.87 -5.95
C PRO A 3 -12.61 -19.45 -5.18
N LEU A 4 -12.81 -18.15 -4.96
CA LEU A 4 -14.10 -17.66 -4.46
C LEU A 4 -15.18 -18.12 -5.42
N THR A 5 -16.27 -18.67 -4.89
CA THR A 5 -17.46 -18.93 -5.70
C THR A 5 -18.23 -17.62 -5.79
N PRO A 6 -18.28 -16.94 -6.96
CA PRO A 6 -18.89 -15.64 -7.05
C PRO A 6 -20.39 -15.74 -6.81
N THR A 7 -20.94 -14.91 -5.92
CA THR A 7 -22.37 -14.77 -5.70
C THR A 7 -22.95 -13.54 -6.41
N TRP A 8 -22.14 -12.88 -7.25
CA TRP A 8 -22.48 -11.67 -8.00
C TRP A 8 -22.45 -11.91 -9.52
N SER A 9 -23.02 -10.98 -10.28
CA SER A 9 -22.99 -11.01 -11.74
C SER A 9 -21.56 -10.84 -12.25
N GLN A 10 -21.13 -11.73 -13.14
CA GLN A 10 -19.81 -11.75 -13.76
C GLN A 10 -19.91 -11.28 -15.23
N PRO A 11 -19.15 -10.27 -15.69
CA PRO A 11 -18.29 -9.39 -14.89
C PRO A 11 -19.11 -8.30 -14.16
N SER A 12 -18.75 -8.05 -12.91
CA SER A 12 -19.34 -7.01 -12.06
C SER A 12 -19.27 -5.61 -12.70
N HIS A 13 -18.19 -5.32 -13.43
CA HIS A 13 -17.91 -4.00 -14.02
C HIS A 13 -17.61 -4.08 -15.52
N GLY A 14 -18.30 -4.94 -16.27
CA GLY A 14 -18.01 -5.21 -17.69
C GLY A 14 -18.10 -4.01 -18.64
N THR A 15 -18.75 -2.92 -18.23
CA THR A 15 -18.82 -1.67 -19.00
C THR A 15 -17.52 -0.87 -18.95
N ILE A 16 -16.78 -0.94 -17.84
CA ILE A 16 -15.60 -0.10 -17.58
C ILE A 16 -14.30 -0.90 -17.40
N GLN A 17 -14.38 -2.21 -17.21
CA GLN A 17 -13.25 -3.11 -16.98
C GLN A 17 -13.37 -4.34 -17.88
N GLU A 18 -12.22 -4.82 -18.34
CA GLU A 18 -12.05 -6.14 -18.95
C GLU A 18 -11.11 -6.99 -18.09
N VAL A 19 -11.52 -8.20 -17.74
CA VAL A 19 -10.69 -9.16 -17.01
C VAL A 19 -10.17 -10.19 -18.00
N VAL A 20 -8.85 -10.20 -18.21
CA VAL A 20 -8.17 -11.16 -19.09
C VAL A 20 -7.55 -12.26 -18.23
N ILE A 21 -8.04 -13.49 -18.38
CA ILE A 21 -7.58 -14.66 -17.63
C ILE A 21 -6.63 -15.47 -18.50
N ASN A 22 -5.41 -15.70 -18.00
CA ASN A 22 -4.46 -16.62 -18.60
C ASN A 22 -4.48 -17.93 -17.81
N SER A 23 -5.32 -18.87 -18.27
CA SER A 23 -5.48 -20.19 -17.64
C SER A 23 -4.20 -21.03 -17.66
N ALA A 24 -3.34 -20.85 -18.67
CA ALA A 24 -2.07 -21.59 -18.78
C ALA A 24 -1.03 -21.16 -17.73
N ALA A 25 -1.06 -19.89 -17.31
CA ALA A 25 -0.15 -19.34 -16.31
C ALA A 25 -0.79 -19.18 -14.92
N PHE A 26 -2.08 -19.52 -14.77
CA PHE A 26 -2.88 -19.24 -13.56
C PHE A 26 -2.81 -17.77 -13.13
N THR A 27 -2.71 -16.84 -14.09
CA THR A 27 -2.68 -15.40 -13.83
C THR A 27 -3.89 -14.72 -14.46
N SER A 28 -4.23 -13.55 -13.93
CA SER A 28 -5.24 -12.67 -14.53
C SER A 28 -4.73 -11.23 -14.50
N LYS A 29 -5.23 -10.40 -15.42
CA LYS A 29 -5.01 -8.95 -15.42
C LYS A 29 -6.31 -8.23 -15.71
N SER A 30 -6.44 -7.04 -15.14
CA SER A 30 -7.59 -6.17 -15.36
C SER A 30 -7.18 -4.99 -16.22
N LEU A 31 -7.93 -4.74 -17.29
CA LEU A 31 -7.71 -3.63 -18.21
C LEU A 31 -8.84 -2.62 -18.08
N SER A 32 -8.49 -1.33 -18.12
CA SER A 32 -9.48 -0.27 -18.23
C SER A 32 -10.15 -0.29 -19.61
N LYS A 33 -11.46 -0.05 -19.68
CA LYS A 33 -12.18 0.21 -20.94
C LYS A 33 -12.50 1.69 -21.15
N ILE A 34 -12.19 2.53 -20.17
CA ILE A 34 -12.55 3.95 -20.15
C ILE A 34 -11.33 4.84 -19.94
N THR A 35 -11.46 6.11 -20.33
CA THR A 35 -10.51 7.15 -19.97
C THR A 35 -10.91 7.76 -18.63
N VAL A 36 -9.95 7.90 -17.72
CA VAL A 36 -10.12 8.59 -16.44
C VAL A 36 -9.03 9.62 -16.29
N ALA A 37 -9.41 10.86 -15.97
CA ALA A 37 -8.46 11.93 -15.70
C ALA A 37 -7.56 11.58 -14.50
N PRO A 38 -6.36 12.18 -14.37
CA PRO A 38 -5.54 12.06 -13.16
C PRO A 38 -6.36 12.29 -11.89
N TYR A 39 -6.27 11.36 -10.94
CA TYR A 39 -7.04 11.37 -9.67
C TYR A 39 -8.57 11.30 -9.83
N GLY A 40 -9.08 11.05 -11.04
CA GLY A 40 -10.50 10.87 -11.30
C GLY A 40 -11.03 9.54 -10.77
N VAL A 41 -12.34 9.46 -10.55
CA VAL A 41 -13.01 8.24 -10.07
C VAL A 41 -13.19 7.27 -11.23
N PHE A 42 -12.58 6.09 -11.12
CA PHE A 42 -12.74 4.95 -12.03
C PHE A 42 -14.04 4.17 -11.75
N ALA A 43 -14.31 3.84 -10.48
CA ALA A 43 -15.50 3.12 -10.06
C ALA A 43 -15.83 3.42 -8.60
N LYS A 44 -17.08 3.24 -8.20
CA LYS A 44 -17.52 3.30 -6.80
C LYS A 44 -17.93 1.91 -6.33
N ILE A 45 -17.62 1.60 -5.09
CA ILE A 45 -18.11 0.42 -4.40
C ILE A 45 -19.46 0.80 -3.79
N ASP A 46 -20.52 0.18 -4.28
CA ASP A 46 -21.87 0.35 -3.73
C ASP A 46 -22.11 -0.60 -2.54
N PHE A 47 -23.03 -0.23 -1.63
CA PHE A 47 -23.50 -1.06 -0.53
C PHE A 47 -25.01 -1.30 -0.66
N PRO A 48 -25.47 -2.54 -0.89
CA PRO A 48 -24.73 -3.71 -1.34
C PRO A 48 -24.13 -3.48 -2.75
N PRO A 49 -23.04 -4.18 -3.15
CA PRO A 49 -22.69 -5.54 -2.74
C PRO A 49 -21.60 -5.71 -1.67
N ALA A 50 -20.88 -4.67 -1.20
CA ALA A 50 -19.84 -4.88 -0.19
C ALA A 50 -20.40 -5.24 1.20
N THR A 51 -19.73 -6.14 1.92
CA THR A 51 -20.16 -6.63 3.25
C THR A 51 -18.99 -6.69 4.24
N PRO A 52 -19.21 -6.42 5.54
CA PRO A 52 -18.18 -6.58 6.57
C PRO A 52 -17.59 -8.00 6.62
N ALA A 53 -16.29 -8.09 6.90
CA ALA A 53 -15.58 -9.33 7.16
C ALA A 53 -15.03 -9.31 8.59
N SER A 54 -15.21 -10.42 9.32
CA SER A 54 -14.75 -10.53 10.71
C SER A 54 -13.24 -10.78 10.82
N GLU A 55 -12.62 -11.34 9.79
CA GLU A 55 -11.20 -11.73 9.78
C GLU A 55 -10.57 -11.44 8.41
N PRO A 56 -9.27 -11.11 8.35
CA PRO A 56 -8.55 -10.95 7.09
C PRO A 56 -8.38 -12.29 6.37
N THR A 57 -8.73 -12.31 5.09
CA THR A 57 -8.48 -13.40 4.14
C THR A 57 -7.86 -12.83 2.86
N TYR A 58 -7.47 -13.70 1.92
CA TYR A 58 -6.98 -13.24 0.61
C TYR A 58 -8.03 -12.47 -0.22
N ALA A 59 -9.31 -12.61 0.14
CA ALA A 59 -10.46 -12.05 -0.56
C ALA A 59 -11.04 -10.79 0.12
N THR A 60 -10.52 -10.44 1.29
CA THR A 60 -10.97 -9.28 2.04
C THR A 60 -9.99 -8.14 1.88
N VAL A 61 -10.51 -6.95 2.07
CA VAL A 61 -9.76 -5.71 1.96
C VAL A 61 -9.80 -4.96 3.29
N GLN A 62 -8.67 -4.49 3.77
CA GLN A 62 -8.58 -3.67 4.98
C GLN A 62 -9.18 -2.28 4.73
N GLN A 63 -10.24 -1.91 5.47
CA GLN A 63 -10.89 -0.59 5.38
C GLN A 63 -10.45 0.37 6.51
N GLY A 64 -9.82 -0.17 7.55
CA GLY A 64 -9.41 0.56 8.74
C GLY A 64 -8.46 -0.26 9.58
N ARG A 65 -8.06 0.26 10.74
CA ARG A 65 -7.04 -0.36 11.60
C ARG A 65 -7.30 -1.86 11.85
N ASP A 66 -8.54 -2.19 12.19
CA ASP A 66 -8.94 -3.55 12.60
C ASP A 66 -10.19 -4.03 11.85
N THR A 67 -10.54 -3.41 10.73
CA THR A 67 -11.80 -3.67 10.00
C THR A 67 -11.55 -4.07 8.55
N HIS A 68 -12.27 -5.09 8.08
CA HIS A 68 -12.13 -5.63 6.73
C HIS A 68 -13.49 -5.73 6.03
N LEU A 69 -13.48 -5.70 4.70
CA LEU A 69 -14.66 -5.86 3.84
C LEU A 69 -14.46 -6.96 2.80
N ASN A 70 -15.52 -7.70 2.50
CA ASN A 70 -15.65 -8.44 1.25
C ASN A 70 -16.23 -7.51 0.19
N LEU A 71 -15.53 -7.34 -0.93
CA LEU A 71 -15.98 -6.46 -2.03
C LEU A 71 -17.13 -7.06 -2.83
N ASN A 72 -17.23 -8.39 -2.89
CA ASN A 72 -18.21 -9.11 -3.70
C ASN A 72 -18.25 -8.61 -5.16
N SER A 73 -17.06 -8.41 -5.74
CA SER A 73 -16.84 -7.79 -7.05
C SER A 73 -15.57 -8.37 -7.69
N ASP A 74 -15.46 -8.24 -9.02
CA ASP A 74 -14.26 -8.62 -9.79
C ASP A 74 -13.19 -7.53 -9.79
N LEU A 75 -13.50 -6.38 -9.19
CA LEU A 75 -12.49 -5.36 -8.89
C LEU A 75 -11.66 -5.85 -7.71
N ILE A 76 -10.45 -6.33 -8.01
CA ILE A 76 -9.45 -6.77 -7.02
C ILE A 76 -8.53 -5.59 -6.67
N LEU A 77 -9.11 -4.43 -6.36
CA LEU A 77 -8.38 -3.21 -6.02
C LEU A 77 -9.12 -2.58 -4.84
N ASP A 78 -8.47 -1.70 -4.06
CA ASP A 78 -9.03 -1.06 -2.87
C ASP A 78 -8.82 0.45 -2.85
N ILE A 79 -9.79 1.23 -2.35
CA ILE A 79 -9.57 2.57 -1.78
C ILE A 79 -10.56 2.79 -0.60
N PRO A 80 -10.12 3.38 0.54
CA PRO A 80 -10.95 3.67 1.72
C PRO A 80 -12.21 4.49 1.48
N THR A 81 -12.23 5.30 0.42
CA THR A 81 -13.37 6.17 0.06
C THR A 81 -14.45 5.43 -0.73
N LEU A 82 -14.40 4.10 -0.77
CA LEU A 82 -15.30 3.28 -1.57
C LEU A 82 -15.29 3.71 -3.05
N SER A 83 -14.19 4.30 -3.50
CA SER A 83 -14.07 4.92 -4.82
C SER A 83 -12.69 4.63 -5.35
N PHE A 84 -12.58 3.87 -6.42
CA PHE A 84 -11.33 3.64 -7.13
C PHE A 84 -10.93 4.90 -7.86
N LEU A 85 -9.71 5.37 -7.62
CA LEU A 85 -9.16 6.59 -8.19
C LEU A 85 -8.04 6.21 -9.15
N ALA A 86 -8.00 6.88 -10.29
CA ALA A 86 -6.85 6.80 -11.18
C ALA A 86 -5.62 7.44 -10.51
N GLY A 87 -4.45 6.89 -10.81
CA GLY A 87 -3.18 7.48 -10.37
C GLY A 87 -2.90 8.85 -11.01
N PRO A 88 -1.73 9.44 -10.73
CA PRO A 88 -1.34 10.76 -11.24
C PRO A 88 -1.28 10.86 -12.77
N ARG A 89 -1.23 9.73 -13.47
CA ARG A 89 -1.21 9.67 -14.94
C ARG A 89 -2.60 9.53 -15.57
N GLY A 90 -3.65 9.36 -14.78
CA GLY A 90 -4.95 8.95 -15.28
C GLY A 90 -4.96 7.49 -15.76
N LEU A 91 -6.01 7.13 -16.50
CA LEU A 91 -6.16 5.84 -17.19
C LEU A 91 -6.66 6.09 -18.62
N SER A 92 -6.24 5.25 -19.54
CA SER A 92 -6.76 5.13 -20.91
C SER A 92 -7.30 3.72 -21.16
N PRO A 93 -8.20 3.51 -22.14
CA PRO A 93 -8.62 2.18 -22.53
C PRO A 93 -7.41 1.29 -22.91
N GLY A 94 -7.36 0.09 -22.35
CA GLY A 94 -6.24 -0.85 -22.49
C GLY A 94 -5.17 -0.74 -21.41
N ASP A 95 -5.18 0.32 -20.59
CA ASP A 95 -4.24 0.42 -19.46
C ASP A 95 -4.52 -0.66 -18.42
N GLU A 96 -3.47 -1.28 -17.92
CA GLU A 96 -3.57 -2.25 -16.83
C GLU A 96 -3.89 -1.56 -15.51
N LEU A 97 -4.95 -2.00 -14.86
CA LEU A 97 -5.31 -1.56 -13.53
C LEU A 97 -4.35 -2.20 -12.53
N THR A 98 -3.53 -1.38 -11.89
CA THR A 98 -2.53 -1.81 -10.91
C THR A 98 -2.84 -1.20 -9.56
N PHE A 99 -2.61 -1.98 -8.49
CA PHE A 99 -2.82 -1.53 -7.12
C PHE A 99 -1.63 -1.89 -6.24
N PHE A 100 -1.26 -0.94 -5.38
CA PHE A 100 -0.20 -1.13 -4.42
C PHE A 100 -0.82 -1.49 -3.07
N TYR A 101 -1.01 -2.79 -2.82
CA TYR A 101 -1.62 -3.31 -1.57
C TYR A 101 -1.07 -2.68 -0.29
N PRO A 102 0.24 -2.45 -0.11
CA PRO A 102 0.75 -1.81 1.11
C PRO A 102 0.31 -0.35 1.31
N SER A 103 -0.41 0.24 0.36
CA SER A 103 -1.07 1.54 0.59
C SER A 103 -2.26 1.45 1.54
N THR A 104 -2.88 0.27 1.67
CA THR A 104 -4.08 0.04 2.48
C THR A 104 -4.01 -1.20 3.37
N GLU A 105 -3.14 -2.16 3.07
CA GLU A 105 -2.96 -3.38 3.84
C GLU A 105 -1.74 -3.28 4.77
N TRP A 106 -1.95 -3.40 6.08
CA TRP A 106 -0.87 -3.45 7.06
C TRP A 106 -0.10 -4.77 6.98
N SER A 107 -0.82 -5.87 6.88
CA SER A 107 -0.28 -7.21 6.73
C SER A 107 -1.19 -8.01 5.81
N MET A 108 -0.60 -8.75 4.89
CA MET A 108 -1.37 -9.54 3.92
C MET A 108 -1.42 -11.01 4.34
N ALA A 109 -2.61 -11.61 4.27
CA ALA A 109 -2.80 -13.05 4.48
C ALA A 109 -1.99 -13.90 3.47
N GLN A 110 -1.77 -13.36 2.26
CA GLN A 110 -0.98 -14.01 1.22
C GLN A 110 0.00 -13.03 0.57
N PRO A 111 1.26 -13.00 1.04
CA PRO A 111 2.34 -12.30 0.36
C PRO A 111 2.63 -12.86 -1.04
N PHE A 112 3.11 -12.01 -1.94
CA PHE A 112 3.52 -12.42 -3.28
C PHE A 112 4.77 -11.69 -3.78
N THR A 113 5.48 -12.28 -4.74
CA THR A 113 6.58 -11.62 -5.46
C THR A 113 6.01 -10.77 -6.58
N CYS A 114 6.31 -9.47 -6.59
CA CYS A 114 5.86 -8.56 -7.65
C CYS A 114 6.61 -8.79 -8.96
N PHE A 115 5.87 -8.88 -10.06
CA PHE A 115 6.39 -9.07 -11.41
C PHE A 115 6.16 -7.85 -12.32
N CYS A 116 6.01 -6.64 -11.75
CA CYS A 116 5.73 -5.43 -12.54
C CYS A 116 6.91 -4.94 -13.39
N LEU A 117 8.10 -5.53 -13.23
CA LEU A 117 9.34 -5.20 -13.95
C LEU A 117 9.78 -3.73 -13.88
N SER A 118 9.15 -2.91 -13.04
CA SER A 118 9.51 -1.51 -12.84
C SER A 118 10.90 -1.40 -12.19
N PRO A 119 11.74 -0.44 -12.61
CA PRO A 119 12.99 -0.13 -11.92
C PRO A 119 12.78 0.26 -10.44
N ALA A 120 11.58 0.74 -10.09
CA ALA A 120 11.19 1.09 -8.73
C ALA A 120 10.39 -0.03 -8.01
N CYS A 121 10.44 -1.27 -8.53
CA CYS A 121 9.74 -2.41 -7.94
C CYS A 121 10.20 -2.66 -6.48
N ARG A 122 9.25 -3.00 -5.60
CA ARG A 122 9.51 -3.29 -4.18
C ARG A 122 9.75 -4.76 -3.89
N GLY A 123 9.79 -5.61 -4.92
CA GLY A 123 10.04 -7.04 -4.79
C GLY A 123 8.86 -7.78 -4.16
N VAL A 124 9.03 -8.29 -2.94
CA VAL A 124 7.97 -9.03 -2.24
C VAL A 124 7.00 -8.05 -1.59
N ILE A 125 5.71 -8.28 -1.83
CA ILE A 125 4.60 -7.50 -1.29
C ILE A 125 3.93 -8.32 -0.18
N ASN A 126 3.97 -7.82 1.05
CA ASN A 126 3.46 -8.49 2.26
C ASN A 126 2.73 -7.57 3.24
N GLY A 127 2.41 -6.34 2.81
CA GLY A 127 1.76 -5.31 3.61
C GLY A 127 2.73 -4.23 4.12
N ALA A 128 2.19 -3.07 4.50
CA ALA A 128 2.95 -1.89 4.92
C ALA A 128 3.79 -2.14 6.18
N GLY A 129 3.29 -2.96 7.09
CA GLY A 129 3.86 -3.22 8.40
C GLY A 129 5.23 -3.89 8.39
N SER A 130 5.62 -4.51 7.28
CA SER A 130 6.92 -5.15 7.07
C SER A 130 7.86 -4.37 6.14
N MET A 131 7.39 -3.26 5.57
CA MET A 131 8.19 -2.44 4.66
C MET A 131 9.04 -1.41 5.41
N SER A 132 10.13 -0.96 4.77
CA SER A 132 10.95 0.14 5.26
C SER A 132 10.39 1.49 4.82
N GLN A 133 10.75 2.57 5.52
CA GLN A 133 10.33 3.94 5.16
C GLN A 133 10.70 4.29 3.71
N LYS A 134 11.93 3.99 3.29
CA LYS A 134 12.40 4.14 1.90
C LYS A 134 11.57 3.34 0.88
N SER A 135 10.99 2.21 1.31
CA SER A 135 10.13 1.38 0.45
C SER A 135 8.74 1.97 0.23
N LEU A 136 8.31 2.88 1.11
CA LEU A 136 6.99 3.51 1.10
C LEU A 136 7.04 4.98 0.64
N GLU A 137 8.22 5.58 0.61
CA GLU A 137 8.44 6.94 0.11
C GLU A 137 7.90 7.16 -1.31
N GLY A 138 7.25 8.31 -1.51
CA GLY A 138 6.67 8.73 -2.78
C GLY A 138 5.37 8.00 -3.16
N ILE A 139 4.89 7.09 -2.33
CA ILE A 139 3.64 6.36 -2.57
C ILE A 139 2.52 6.97 -1.74
N TYR A 140 1.32 7.04 -2.32
CA TYR A 140 0.14 7.36 -1.56
C TYR A 140 -0.15 6.22 -0.57
N LEU A 141 -0.16 6.55 0.72
CA LEU A 141 -0.63 5.66 1.79
C LEU A 141 -1.92 6.19 2.39
N ASN A 142 -2.80 5.28 2.77
CA ASN A 142 -4.03 5.57 3.50
C ASN A 142 -3.74 6.18 4.89
N GLY A 143 -4.68 6.97 5.42
CA GLY A 143 -4.55 7.64 6.72
C GLY A 143 -4.22 6.66 7.84
N TYR A 144 -4.98 5.58 7.99
CA TYR A 144 -4.73 4.61 9.07
C TYR A 144 -3.41 3.85 8.90
N ILE A 145 -2.94 3.61 7.66
CA ILE A 145 -1.60 3.04 7.42
C ILE A 145 -0.51 4.00 7.89
N ARG A 146 -0.65 5.30 7.57
CA ARG A 146 0.30 6.32 8.04
C ARG A 146 0.35 6.39 9.56
N ASP A 147 -0.82 6.36 10.21
CA ASP A 147 -0.92 6.38 11.67
C ASP A 147 -0.23 5.17 12.30
N MET A 148 -0.48 3.96 11.77
CA MET A 148 0.17 2.74 12.25
C MET A 148 1.69 2.72 12.00
N LEU A 149 2.16 3.26 10.86
CA LEU A 149 3.59 3.41 10.59
C LEU A 149 4.24 4.39 11.56
N ALA A 150 3.60 5.54 11.82
CA ALA A 150 4.09 6.53 12.77
C ALA A 150 4.20 5.93 14.18
N GLU A 151 3.18 5.20 14.64
CA GLU A 151 3.23 4.48 15.91
C GLU A 151 4.37 3.45 15.96
N ARG A 152 4.54 2.67 14.89
CA ARG A 152 5.61 1.67 14.80
C ARG A 152 6.99 2.31 14.89
N TRP A 153 7.26 3.34 14.08
CA TRP A 153 8.56 4.01 14.09
C TRP A 153 8.83 4.73 15.39
N ALA A 154 7.82 5.33 16.03
CA ALA A 154 7.96 5.90 17.36
C ALA A 154 8.38 4.83 18.39
N ARG A 155 7.79 3.63 18.34
CA ARG A 155 8.17 2.50 19.21
C ARG A 155 9.58 1.99 18.92
N GLU A 156 9.97 1.88 17.65
CA GLU A 156 11.32 1.47 17.24
C GLU A 156 12.37 2.47 17.71
N ASN A 157 12.12 3.77 17.56
CA ASN A 157 12.99 4.84 18.06
C ASN A 157 13.10 4.83 19.58
N ALA A 158 11.99 4.64 20.31
CA ALA A 158 12.01 4.54 21.76
C ALA A 158 12.78 3.30 22.25
N LYS A 159 12.74 2.18 21.52
CA LYS A 159 13.54 0.99 21.82
C LYS A 159 15.03 1.20 21.52
N GLY A 160 15.36 1.91 20.45
CA GLY A 160 16.75 2.29 20.13
C GLY A 160 17.39 3.19 21.19
N VAL A 161 16.60 4.09 21.79
CA VAL A 161 17.05 4.95 22.91
C VAL A 161 17.22 4.16 24.21
N ASN A 162 16.34 3.21 24.52
CA ASN A 162 16.44 2.38 25.74
C ASN A 162 17.48 1.26 25.63
N GLY A 163 17.79 0.76 24.43
CA GLY A 163 18.82 -0.26 24.18
C GLY A 163 20.25 0.24 24.29
N GLY A 164 20.47 1.55 24.49
CA GLY A 164 21.80 2.15 24.68
C GLY A 164 22.31 2.18 26.12
N LEU A 165 21.55 1.68 27.11
CA LEU A 165 21.88 1.80 28.54
C LEU A 165 22.34 0.50 29.22
N GLU A 166 22.44 -0.62 28.51
CA GLU A 166 22.99 -1.88 29.05
C GLU A 166 24.34 -2.23 28.40
N GLY A 167 25.38 -1.52 28.83
CA GLY A 167 26.75 -1.77 28.39
C GLY A 167 27.78 -0.90 29.13
N LYS A 168 27.93 -1.10 30.44
CA LYS A 168 29.05 -0.49 31.19
C LYS A 168 30.37 -1.14 30.77
N ALA A 169 31.19 -0.40 30.04
CA ALA A 169 32.65 -0.47 30.15
C ALA A 169 33.22 0.96 30.16
N LYS A 170 33.91 1.30 31.24
CA LYS A 170 34.49 2.61 31.56
C LYS A 170 35.58 3.01 30.54
N VAL A 171 35.53 4.24 30.03
CA VAL A 171 36.73 5.06 29.77
C VAL A 171 36.39 6.54 30.03
N ASN A 172 37.19 7.19 30.88
CA ASN A 172 37.15 8.62 31.19
C ASN A 172 37.50 9.48 29.97
N GLY A 173 36.75 10.55 29.72
CA GLY A 173 37.11 11.62 28.80
C GLY A 173 35.99 12.64 28.68
N GLU A 174 36.28 13.90 28.95
CA GLU A 174 35.31 14.93 29.32
C GLU A 174 34.67 15.67 28.13
N ARG A 175 33.52 16.31 28.44
CA ARG A 175 32.85 17.46 27.80
C ARG A 175 32.03 17.21 26.53
N GLY A 176 30.72 17.45 26.68
CA GLY A 176 29.70 17.28 25.65
C GLY A 176 29.44 18.49 24.77
N VAL A 177 28.45 18.32 23.88
CA VAL A 177 27.78 19.38 23.12
C VAL A 177 26.27 19.10 23.16
N THR A 178 25.52 20.15 23.45
CA THR A 178 24.08 20.20 23.73
C THR A 178 23.24 20.41 22.47
N SER A 179 22.08 19.76 22.42
CA SER A 179 20.77 20.20 21.90
C SER A 179 20.68 21.19 20.72
N ARG A 180 21.48 21.08 19.65
CA ARG A 180 21.42 22.09 18.57
C ARG A 180 21.54 21.58 17.14
N GLU A 181 20.96 20.43 16.80
CA GLU A 181 20.80 20.02 15.38
C GLU A 181 19.38 19.51 15.05
N LEU A 182 18.37 20.21 15.56
CA LEU A 182 17.03 20.21 14.99
C LEU A 182 16.71 21.65 14.58
N SER A 183 16.80 21.96 13.29
CA SER A 183 15.97 22.95 12.55
C SER A 183 16.53 23.06 11.13
N GLY A 184 15.69 22.75 10.14
CA GLY A 184 16.06 22.83 8.74
C GLY A 184 16.08 24.26 8.23
N GLU A 185 16.94 24.54 7.25
CA GLU A 185 16.71 25.53 6.21
C GLU A 185 17.81 25.48 5.13
N MET A 186 17.36 25.19 3.91
CA MET A 186 17.75 25.76 2.62
C MET A 186 19.16 26.38 2.48
N GLY A 187 19.99 25.76 1.64
CA GLY A 187 21.17 26.40 1.06
C GLY A 187 21.61 25.66 -0.20
N GLY A 188 21.25 26.20 -1.36
CA GLY A 188 21.95 25.90 -2.59
C GLY A 188 23.34 26.52 -2.54
N ASP A 189 24.35 25.81 -3.03
CA ASP A 189 25.20 26.29 -4.12
C ASP A 189 26.26 25.25 -4.47
N THR A 190 26.55 25.25 -5.77
CA THR A 190 27.60 24.56 -6.54
C THR A 190 28.94 24.39 -5.81
N VAL A 191 29.76 23.37 -6.10
CA VAL A 191 30.75 23.40 -7.19
C VAL A 191 31.22 21.97 -7.55
N ARG A 192 31.41 21.74 -8.86
CA ARG A 192 32.08 20.60 -9.48
C ARG A 192 33.55 20.49 -9.05
N VAL A 193 34.05 19.27 -8.90
CA VAL A 193 35.37 18.87 -9.38
C VAL A 193 35.22 17.58 -10.16
#